data_AF-A0A5M8P0L1-F1
#
_entry.id   AF-A0A5M8P0L1-F1
#
_cell.length_a   1.000
_cell.length_b   1.000
_cell.length_c   1.000
_cell.angle_alpha   90.00
_cell.angle_beta   90.00
_cell.angle_gamma   90.00
#
_symmetry.space_group_name_H-M   'P 1'
#
loop_
_entity.id
_entity.type
_entity.pdbx_description
1 polymer ?
#
loop_
_entity_poly.entity_id
_entity_poly.type
_entity_poly.pdbx_seq_one_letter_code
_entity_poly.pdbx_strand_id
1 'polypeptide(L)'
;MVVDISETKSMWFGESEKRIKEIFDRYRNQVKGNAVTPILLFNEADAVIGKRKDLNNSSAVDRTENTIQNIILQEMETLDGIMIATTNLTQNLDAAFERRFLYKIKFEKPNITAKQAIWQTMIPALSDADANLLASQYDFSGGQIENISRKRTVDSIISGTEPTIETLVSYCQNELIDKTRKRVGFV
;
A
#
# COMPACT_ATOMS: atom_id res chain seq x y z
N MET A 1 9.55 -2.03 13.01
CA MET A 1 9.41 -3.41 12.49
C MET A 1 8.35 -3.39 11.40
N VAL A 2 8.68 -3.84 10.19
CA VAL A 2 7.70 -3.94 9.08
C VAL A 2 7.24 -5.38 8.97
N VAL A 3 5.94 -5.57 8.86
CA VAL A 3 5.28 -6.87 8.70
C VAL A 3 4.39 -6.78 7.48
N ASP A 4 4.69 -7.61 6.47
CA ASP A 4 3.81 -7.79 5.34
C ASP A 4 2.78 -8.88 5.66
N ILE A 5 1.52 -8.48 5.73
CA ILE A 5 0.45 -9.37 6.15
C ILE A 5 0.05 -10.32 5.04
N SER A 6 0.20 -9.89 3.78
CA SER A 6 -0.07 -10.73 2.62
C SER A 6 0.87 -11.95 2.60
N GLU A 7 2.14 -11.76 2.97
CA GLU A 7 3.14 -12.84 3.03
C GLU A 7 2.89 -13.82 4.18
N THR A 8 2.36 -13.32 5.32
CA THR A 8 2.02 -14.17 6.48
C THR A 8 0.85 -15.13 6.25
N LYS A 9 0.11 -14.96 5.14
CA LYS A 9 -0.98 -15.85 4.70
C LYS A 9 -0.52 -17.02 3.84
N SER A 10 0.76 -17.11 3.47
CA SER A 10 1.25 -18.22 2.64
C SER A 10 1.11 -19.56 3.38
N MET A 11 0.01 -20.25 3.06
CA MET A 11 -0.38 -21.64 3.32
C MET A 11 0.31 -22.30 4.52
N TRP A 12 -0.35 -22.39 5.68
CA TRP A 12 -0.39 -23.55 6.60
C TRP A 12 -1.28 -23.18 7.80
N PHE A 13 -2.35 -23.91 8.00
CA PHE A 13 -3.31 -23.73 9.10
C PHE A 13 -2.61 -23.92 10.46
N GLY A 14 -2.79 -22.98 11.40
CA GLY A 14 -2.21 -23.00 12.75
C GLY A 14 -0.89 -22.24 12.92
N GLU A 15 -0.01 -22.23 11.91
CA GLU A 15 1.25 -21.47 11.99
C GLU A 15 1.02 -19.96 11.95
N SER A 16 0.04 -19.49 11.17
CA SER A 16 -0.24 -18.06 11.05
C SER A 16 -0.65 -17.41 12.37
N GLU A 17 -1.45 -18.08 13.20
CA GLU A 17 -1.84 -17.56 14.53
C GLU A 17 -0.63 -17.40 15.46
N LYS A 18 0.23 -18.42 15.48
CA LYS A 18 1.45 -18.41 16.28
C LYS A 18 2.41 -17.31 15.80
N ARG A 19 2.59 -17.17 14.49
CA ARG A 19 3.43 -16.12 13.90
C ARG A 19 2.94 -14.72 14.27
N ILE A 20 1.62 -14.47 14.24
CA ILE A 20 1.06 -13.17 14.65
C ILE A 20 1.36 -12.89 16.12
N LYS A 21 1.14 -13.86 17.02
CA LYS A 21 1.51 -13.70 18.44
C LYS A 21 3.00 -13.45 18.63
N GLU A 22 3.86 -14.22 17.95
CA GLU A 22 5.30 -14.03 17.97
C GLU A 22 5.72 -12.62 17.48
N ILE A 23 5.03 -12.06 16.48
CA ILE A 23 5.26 -10.69 16.00
C ILE A 23 4.96 -9.68 17.12
N PHE A 24 3.81 -9.78 17.78
CA PHE A 24 3.44 -8.88 18.88
C PHE A 24 4.35 -9.05 20.10
N ASP A 25 4.73 -10.27 20.46
CA ASP A 25 5.68 -10.55 21.53
C ASP A 25 7.05 -9.94 21.26
N ARG A 26 7.56 -10.13 20.04
CA ARG A 26 8.82 -9.50 19.61
C ARG A 26 8.72 -7.99 19.67
N TYR A 27 7.62 -7.40 19.21
CA TYR A 27 7.41 -5.96 19.27
C TYR A 27 7.37 -5.45 20.72
N ARG A 28 6.62 -6.10 21.61
CA ARG A 28 6.57 -5.76 23.04
C ARG A 28 7.96 -5.78 23.69
N ASN A 29 8.77 -6.79 23.38
CA ASN A 29 10.14 -6.88 23.86
C ASN A 29 11.01 -5.73 23.32
N GLN A 30 10.82 -5.33 22.06
CA GLN A 30 11.52 -4.17 21.49
C GLN A 30 11.09 -2.86 22.13
N VAL A 31 9.81 -2.69 22.47
CA VAL A 31 9.35 -1.48 23.16
C VAL A 31 9.99 -1.37 24.55
N LYS A 32 10.05 -2.48 25.31
CA LYS A 32 10.67 -2.50 26.65
C LYS A 32 12.19 -2.30 26.62
N GLY A 33 12.85 -2.79 25.56
CA GLY A 33 14.31 -2.80 25.45
C GLY A 33 14.94 -1.54 24.83
N ASN A 34 14.15 -0.64 24.25
CA ASN A 34 14.67 0.53 23.53
C ASN A 34 14.21 1.84 24.19
N ALA A 35 15.11 2.82 24.24
CA ALA A 35 14.80 4.17 24.74
C ALA A 35 13.81 4.93 23.83
N VAL A 36 13.79 4.60 22.54
CA VAL A 36 12.86 5.15 21.55
C VAL A 36 11.83 4.07 21.19
N THR A 37 10.54 4.39 21.34
CA THR A 37 9.45 3.47 21.01
C THR A 37 9.45 3.14 19.52
N PRO A 38 9.64 1.86 19.12
CA PRO A 38 9.59 1.47 17.73
C PRO A 38 8.17 1.53 17.17
N ILE A 39 8.02 1.67 15.85
CA ILE A 39 6.73 1.56 15.16
C ILE A 39 6.55 0.14 14.63
N LEU A 40 5.37 -0.44 14.87
CA LEU A 40 4.89 -1.67 14.24
C LEU A 40 4.11 -1.30 12.98
N LEU A 41 4.68 -1.56 11.80
CA LEU A 41 4.03 -1.29 10.51
C LEU A 41 3.44 -2.58 9.95
N PHE A 42 2.13 -2.59 9.76
CA PHE A 42 1.32 -3.63 9.15
C PHE A 42 1.01 -3.21 7.72
N ASN A 43 1.81 -3.67 6.76
CA ASN A 43 1.63 -3.30 5.36
C ASN A 43 0.62 -4.22 4.66
N GLU A 44 -0.20 -3.65 3.77
CA GLU A 44 -1.24 -4.38 3.02
C GLU A 44 -2.10 -5.24 3.95
N ALA A 45 -2.64 -4.60 4.98
CA ALA A 45 -3.42 -5.26 6.01
C ALA A 45 -4.84 -5.60 5.57
N ASP A 46 -5.20 -5.40 4.30
CA ASP A 46 -6.52 -5.73 3.76
C ASP A 46 -6.88 -7.21 3.96
N ALA A 47 -5.89 -8.08 3.88
CA ALA A 47 -6.05 -9.50 4.05
C ALA A 47 -6.54 -9.88 5.45
N VAL A 48 -6.19 -9.13 6.49
CA VAL A 48 -6.62 -9.44 7.88
C VAL A 48 -7.61 -8.44 8.43
N ILE A 49 -7.72 -7.21 7.93
CA ILE A 49 -8.59 -6.18 8.51
C ILE A 49 -9.91 -6.01 7.71
N GLY A 50 -10.09 -6.78 6.63
CA GLY A 50 -11.33 -6.82 5.85
C GLY A 50 -12.53 -7.41 6.61
N LYS A 51 -13.75 -7.15 6.12
CA LYS A 51 -15.01 -7.69 6.68
C LYS A 51 -14.94 -9.19 6.92
N ARG A 52 -15.40 -9.62 8.10
CA ARG A 52 -15.63 -11.02 8.45
C ARG A 52 -16.62 -11.66 7.47
N LYS A 53 -16.34 -12.89 7.05
CA LYS A 53 -17.27 -13.69 6.25
C LYS A 53 -18.27 -14.39 7.16
N ASP A 54 -19.53 -14.46 6.72
CA ASP A 54 -20.61 -15.08 7.47
C ASP A 54 -20.35 -16.57 7.76
N LEU A 55 -20.55 -16.96 9.02
CA LEU A 55 -20.22 -18.30 9.51
C LEU A 55 -21.09 -19.40 8.89
N ASN A 56 -22.27 -19.04 8.37
CA ASN A 56 -23.29 -19.96 7.87
C ASN A 56 -22.87 -20.73 6.62
N ASN A 57 -21.81 -20.32 5.92
CA ASN A 57 -21.24 -21.03 4.76
C ASN A 57 -19.68 -20.96 4.72
N SER A 58 -19.05 -20.84 5.89
CA SER A 58 -17.63 -20.54 6.02
C SER A 58 -16.73 -21.78 5.89
N SER A 59 -15.75 -21.69 4.99
CA SER A 59 -14.69 -22.70 4.82
C SER A 59 -13.74 -22.72 6.04
N ALA A 60 -12.91 -23.76 6.18
CA ALA A 60 -11.89 -23.81 7.24
C ALA A 60 -10.92 -22.61 7.18
N VAL A 61 -10.70 -22.06 5.99
CA VAL A 61 -9.89 -20.85 5.75
C VAL A 61 -10.55 -19.65 6.41
N ASP A 62 -11.84 -19.44 6.18
CA ASP A 62 -12.57 -18.27 6.69
C ASP A 62 -12.63 -18.26 8.23
N ARG A 63 -12.72 -19.43 8.86
CA ARG A 63 -12.65 -19.56 10.33
C ARG A 63 -11.28 -19.15 10.87
N THR A 64 -10.22 -19.58 10.19
CA THR A 64 -8.84 -19.24 10.57
C THR A 64 -8.58 -17.74 10.43
N GLU A 65 -9.08 -17.12 9.35
CA GLU A 65 -9.00 -15.66 9.17
C GLU A 65 -9.70 -14.90 10.31
N ASN A 66 -10.91 -15.33 10.68
CA ASN A 66 -11.65 -14.75 11.81
C ASN A 66 -10.91 -14.91 13.16
N THR A 67 -10.22 -16.04 13.37
CA THR A 67 -9.40 -16.23 14.58
C THR A 67 -8.20 -15.30 14.60
N ILE A 68 -7.47 -15.19 13.48
CA ILE A 68 -6.34 -14.26 13.35
C ILE A 68 -6.81 -12.82 13.62
N GLN A 69 -7.96 -12.43 13.07
CA GLN A 69 -8.57 -11.12 13.32
C GLN A 69 -8.80 -10.85 14.80
N ASN A 70 -9.36 -11.83 15.52
CA ASN A 70 -9.59 -11.70 16.95
C ASN A 70 -8.29 -11.58 17.74
N ILE A 71 -7.24 -12.34 17.37
CA ILE A 71 -5.92 -12.23 17.99
C ILE A 71 -5.36 -10.82 17.80
N ILE A 72 -5.39 -10.28 16.58
CA ILE A 72 -4.89 -8.93 16.30
C ILE A 72 -5.67 -7.89 17.11
N LEU A 73 -7.00 -7.98 17.16
CA LEU A 73 -7.83 -7.07 17.94
C LEU A 73 -7.48 -7.08 19.43
N GLN A 74 -7.24 -8.27 20.00
CA GLN A 74 -6.85 -8.41 21.39
C GLN A 74 -5.45 -7.81 21.64
N GLU A 75 -4.48 -8.08 20.76
CA GLU A 75 -3.14 -7.52 20.89
C GLU A 75 -3.13 -5.99 20.74
N MET A 76 -3.98 -5.43 19.88
CA MET A 76 -4.18 -3.98 19.73
C MET A 76 -4.69 -3.30 21.01
N GLU A 77 -5.50 -3.99 21.82
CA GLU A 77 -6.01 -3.45 23.10
C GLU A 77 -4.92 -3.35 24.18
N THR A 78 -3.90 -4.21 24.10
CA THR A 78 -2.78 -4.26 25.07
C THR A 78 -1.46 -3.73 24.51
N LEU A 79 -1.51 -3.04 23.38
CA LEU A 79 -0.32 -2.57 22.68
C LEU A 79 0.29 -1.36 23.39
N ASP A 80 1.42 -1.54 24.08
CA ASP A 80 2.19 -0.47 24.71
C ASP A 80 3.08 0.30 23.69
N GLY A 81 2.57 0.63 22.50
CA GLY A 81 3.38 1.22 21.43
C GLY A 81 2.60 1.85 20.28
N ILE A 82 3.29 2.13 19.18
CA ILE A 82 2.71 2.74 17.98
C ILE A 82 2.55 1.68 16.89
N MET A 83 1.31 1.43 16.49
CA MET A 83 0.99 0.58 15.34
C MET A 83 0.42 1.44 14.20
N ILE A 84 0.94 1.21 13.00
CA ILE A 84 0.44 1.78 11.75
C ILE A 84 0.03 0.63 10.85
N ALA A 85 -1.16 0.69 10.27
CA ALA A 85 -1.61 -0.26 9.26
C ALA A 85 -1.90 0.47 7.94
N THR A 86 -1.46 -0.09 6.82
CA THR A 86 -1.82 0.39 5.48
C THR A 86 -2.84 -0.56 4.86
N THR A 87 -3.81 -0.01 4.13
CA THR A 87 -4.81 -0.83 3.44
C THR A 87 -5.30 -0.12 2.19
N ASN A 88 -5.55 -0.92 1.14
CA ASN A 88 -6.21 -0.45 -0.07
C ASN A 88 -7.74 -0.54 0.04
N LEU A 89 -8.29 -1.14 1.11
CA LEU A 89 -9.72 -1.27 1.33
C LEU A 89 -10.31 0.01 1.91
N THR A 90 -10.78 0.91 1.05
CA THR A 90 -11.39 2.17 1.48
C THR A 90 -12.79 2.04 2.08
N GLN A 91 -13.48 0.90 1.92
CA GLN A 91 -14.89 0.74 2.32
C GLN A 91 -15.24 -0.58 3.04
N ASN A 92 -14.30 -1.54 3.11
CA ASN A 92 -14.57 -2.90 3.60
C ASN A 92 -13.81 -3.24 4.89
N LEU A 93 -13.50 -2.22 5.70
CA LEU A 93 -12.89 -2.41 7.02
C LEU A 93 -13.90 -3.04 7.98
N ASP A 94 -13.49 -4.03 8.76
CA ASP A 94 -14.32 -4.59 9.82
C ASP A 94 -14.53 -3.56 10.95
N ALA A 95 -15.77 -3.47 11.44
CA ALA A 95 -16.18 -2.42 12.37
C ALA A 95 -15.51 -2.55 13.75
N ALA A 96 -14.99 -3.72 14.14
CA ALA A 96 -14.23 -3.85 15.37
C ALA A 96 -12.88 -3.13 15.24
N PHE A 97 -12.17 -3.35 14.14
CA PHE A 97 -10.91 -2.68 13.85
C PHE A 97 -11.09 -1.16 13.71
N GLU A 98 -12.16 -0.73 13.03
CA GLU A 98 -12.45 0.70 12.87
C GLU A 98 -12.56 1.43 14.22
N ARG A 99 -13.09 0.76 15.26
CA ARG A 99 -13.22 1.33 16.62
C ARG A 99 -11.91 1.34 17.40
N ARG A 100 -10.95 0.46 17.09
CA ARG A 100 -9.65 0.39 17.79
C ARG A 100 -8.59 1.31 17.19
N PHE A 101 -8.72 1.70 15.92
CA PHE A 101 -7.82 2.69 15.33
C PHE A 101 -8.18 4.11 15.78
N LEU A 102 -7.24 4.77 16.46
CA LEU A 102 -7.38 6.17 16.91
C LEU A 102 -7.42 7.15 15.74
N TYR A 103 -6.60 6.92 14.72
CA TYR A 103 -6.48 7.77 13.54
C TYR A 103 -6.80 6.98 12.28
N LYS A 104 -7.64 7.57 11.41
CA LYS A 104 -8.02 7.01 10.12
C LYS A 104 -7.70 8.04 9.05
N ILE A 105 -6.55 7.88 8.40
CA ILE A 105 -6.05 8.83 7.39
C ILE A 105 -6.38 8.27 6.01
N LYS A 106 -7.26 8.96 5.30
CA LYS A 106 -7.60 8.63 3.91
C LYS A 106 -6.64 9.38 2.98
N PHE A 107 -5.93 8.63 2.13
CA PHE A 107 -5.15 9.21 1.04
C PHE A 107 -6.04 9.37 -0.18
N GLU A 108 -6.23 10.63 -0.60
CA GLU A 108 -6.93 10.94 -1.83
C GLU A 108 -5.96 11.04 -3.00
N LYS A 109 -6.50 11.05 -4.23
CA LYS A 109 -5.67 11.32 -5.40
C LYS A 109 -4.98 12.68 -5.24
N PRO A 110 -3.70 12.80 -5.63
CA PRO A 110 -2.99 14.07 -5.53
C PRO A 110 -3.67 15.12 -6.41
N ASN A 111 -3.86 16.32 -5.87
CA ASN A 111 -4.29 17.48 -6.65
C ASN A 111 -3.17 17.93 -7.60
N ILE A 112 -3.45 18.92 -8.46
CA ILE A 112 -2.47 19.39 -9.47
C ILE A 112 -1.16 19.83 -8.80
N THR A 113 -1.23 20.61 -7.73
CA THR A 113 -0.03 21.09 -7.00
C THR A 113 0.77 19.93 -6.40
N ALA A 114 0.10 18.93 -5.81
CA ALA A 114 0.76 17.74 -5.29
C ALA A 114 1.37 16.91 -6.43
N LYS A 115 0.69 16.77 -7.56
CA LYS A 115 1.23 16.08 -8.75
C LYS A 115 2.46 16.78 -9.30
N GLN A 116 2.46 18.11 -9.38
CA GLN A 116 3.65 18.90 -9.78
C GLN A 116 4.83 18.60 -8.85
N ALA A 117 4.61 18.66 -7.53
CA ALA A 117 5.64 18.37 -6.55
C ALA A 117 6.17 16.92 -6.66
N ILE A 118 5.28 15.94 -6.90
CA ILE A 118 5.68 14.55 -7.14
C ILE A 118 6.51 14.45 -8.42
N TRP A 119 6.10 15.07 -9.52
CA TRP A 119 6.84 15.08 -10.77
C TRP A 119 8.26 15.65 -10.60
N GLN A 120 8.41 16.76 -9.90
CA GLN A 120 9.70 17.39 -9.65
C GLN A 120 10.55 16.60 -8.66
N THR A 121 9.94 15.94 -7.69
CA THR A 121 10.66 15.03 -6.79
C THR A 121 11.20 13.82 -7.55
N MET A 122 10.39 13.25 -8.46
CA MET A 122 10.74 12.07 -9.25
C MET A 122 11.67 12.39 -10.43
N ILE A 123 11.61 13.62 -10.94
CA ILE A 123 12.43 14.12 -12.06
C ILE A 123 12.92 15.54 -11.68
N PRO A 124 14.02 15.65 -10.90
CA PRO A 124 14.51 16.95 -10.43
C PRO A 124 14.91 17.94 -11.53
N ALA A 125 15.21 17.44 -12.73
CA ALA A 125 15.54 18.26 -13.89
C ALA A 125 14.32 18.85 -14.62
N LEU A 126 13.10 18.44 -14.25
CA LEU A 126 11.86 18.89 -14.90
C LEU A 126 11.55 20.33 -14.50
N SER A 127 11.29 21.20 -15.50
CA SER A 127 10.92 22.58 -15.23
C SER A 127 9.55 22.70 -14.56
N ASP A 128 9.31 23.81 -13.85
CA ASP A 128 7.98 24.11 -13.27
C ASP A 128 6.87 24.08 -14.32
N ALA A 129 7.17 24.60 -15.52
CA ALA A 129 6.21 24.67 -16.63
C ALA A 129 5.85 23.27 -17.15
N ASP A 130 6.85 22.40 -17.33
CA ASP A 130 6.65 21.03 -17.80
C ASP A 130 5.97 20.16 -16.73
N ALA A 131 6.36 20.32 -15.46
CA ALA A 131 5.69 19.65 -14.35
C ALA A 131 4.22 20.05 -14.26
N ASN A 132 3.90 21.33 -14.43
CA ASN A 132 2.52 21.82 -14.47
C ASN A 132 1.75 21.27 -15.68
N LEU A 133 2.37 21.22 -16.85
CA LEU A 133 1.79 20.64 -18.06
C LEU A 133 1.38 19.17 -17.81
N LEU A 134 2.32 18.34 -17.34
CA LEU A 134 2.07 16.92 -17.08
C LEU A 134 1.04 16.72 -15.97
N ALA A 135 1.11 17.49 -14.88
CA ALA A 135 0.17 17.41 -13.77
C ALA A 135 -1.25 17.82 -14.15
N SER A 136 -1.41 18.79 -15.05
CA SER A 136 -2.71 19.29 -15.49
C SER A 136 -3.34 18.39 -16.56
N GLN A 137 -2.52 17.83 -17.46
CA GLN A 137 -2.99 17.02 -18.57
C GLN A 137 -3.32 15.58 -18.18
N TYR A 138 -2.65 15.03 -17.15
CA TYR A 138 -2.80 13.62 -16.77
C TYR A 138 -3.29 13.44 -15.32
N ASP A 139 -4.35 12.64 -15.15
CA ASP A 139 -4.87 12.25 -13.83
C ASP A 139 -4.16 10.99 -13.30
N PHE A 140 -2.86 11.12 -13.02
CA PHE A 140 -2.02 10.04 -12.53
C PHE A 140 -1.94 9.96 -11.01
N SER A 141 -1.87 8.74 -10.49
CA SER A 141 -1.43 8.48 -9.12
C SER A 141 0.09 8.66 -8.99
N GLY A 142 0.60 8.79 -7.76
CA GLY A 142 2.04 8.86 -7.51
C GLY A 142 2.81 7.67 -8.10
N GLY A 143 2.25 6.46 -8.02
CA GLY A 143 2.87 5.27 -8.61
C GLY A 143 2.93 5.29 -10.14
N GLN A 144 1.93 5.88 -10.82
CA GLN A 144 1.99 6.06 -12.28
C GLN A 144 3.06 7.09 -12.67
N ILE A 145 3.18 8.18 -11.90
CA ILE A 145 4.26 9.17 -12.10
C ILE A 145 5.64 8.51 -11.90
N GLU A 146 5.78 7.67 -10.88
CA GLU A 146 6.99 6.91 -10.62
C GLU A 146 7.34 5.97 -11.78
N ASN A 147 6.35 5.23 -12.32
CA ASN A 147 6.55 4.37 -13.50
C ASN A 147 7.10 5.16 -14.68
N ILE A 148 6.56 6.36 -14.94
CA ILE A 148 7.02 7.21 -16.04
C ILE A 148 8.44 7.72 -15.79
N SER A 149 8.77 8.13 -14.57
CA SER A 149 10.15 8.50 -14.21
C SER A 149 11.13 7.33 -14.39
N ARG A 150 10.74 6.11 -13.98
CA ARG A 150 11.55 4.90 -14.21
C ARG A 150 11.75 4.63 -15.70
N LYS A 151 10.71 4.75 -16.53
CA LYS A 151 10.80 4.61 -18.00
C LYS A 151 11.78 5.62 -18.60
N ARG A 152 11.70 6.89 -18.18
CA ARG A 152 12.66 7.94 -18.58
C ARG A 152 14.09 7.54 -18.23
N THR A 153 14.34 7.11 -16.99
CA THR A 153 15.68 6.72 -16.55
C THR A 153 16.23 5.56 -17.39
N VAL A 154 15.42 4.54 -17.67
CA VAL A 154 15.83 3.40 -18.50
C VAL A 154 16.16 3.86 -19.93
N ASP A 155 15.31 4.68 -20.55
CA ASP A 155 15.56 5.16 -21.91
C ASP A 155 16.80 6.06 -21.98
N SER A 156 17.04 6.88 -20.95
CA SER A 156 18.24 7.70 -20.88
C SER A 156 19.52 6.87 -20.83
N ILE A 157 19.51 5.77 -20.07
CA ILE A 157 20.64 4.85 -19.99
C ILE A 157 20.86 4.13 -21.34
N ILE A 158 19.79 3.72 -22.03
CA ILE A 158 19.88 2.99 -23.29
C ILE A 158 20.32 3.90 -24.45
N SER A 159 19.71 5.08 -24.56
CA SER A 159 19.99 6.04 -25.63
C SER A 159 21.26 6.86 -25.41
N GLY A 160 21.72 6.99 -24.16
CA GLY A 160 22.79 7.89 -23.78
C GLY A 160 22.40 9.37 -23.81
N THR A 161 21.10 9.68 -23.96
CA THR A 161 20.57 11.05 -24.05
C THR A 161 19.44 11.27 -23.05
N GLU A 162 19.22 12.51 -22.62
CA GLU A 162 18.09 12.83 -21.74
C GLU A 162 16.79 12.93 -22.53
N PRO A 163 15.73 12.18 -22.18
CA PRO A 163 14.44 12.24 -22.88
C PRO A 163 13.84 13.65 -22.83
N THR A 164 13.35 14.12 -23.98
CA THR A 164 12.67 15.41 -24.08
C THR A 164 11.26 15.36 -23.46
N ILE A 165 10.65 16.53 -23.27
CA ILE A 165 9.26 16.61 -22.79
C ILE A 165 8.28 15.90 -23.72
N GLU A 166 8.52 15.92 -25.04
CA GLU A 166 7.71 15.20 -26.03
C GLU A 166 7.78 13.69 -25.81
N THR A 167 8.97 13.17 -25.52
CA THR A 167 9.17 11.77 -25.15
C THR A 167 8.45 11.44 -23.84
N LEU A 168 8.50 12.31 -22.83
CA LEU A 168 7.75 12.13 -21.58
C LEU A 168 6.23 12.10 -21.79
N VAL A 169 5.70 12.98 -22.65
CA VAL A 169 4.30 12.98 -23.06
C VAL A 169 3.94 11.64 -23.72
N SER A 170 4.82 11.08 -24.55
CA SER A 170 4.61 9.76 -25.14
C SER A 170 4.54 8.63 -24.10
N TYR A 171 5.40 8.67 -23.06
CA TYR A 171 5.33 7.69 -21.97
C TYR A 171 4.04 7.81 -21.17
N CYS A 172 3.56 9.04 -20.93
CA CYS A 172 2.29 9.30 -20.28
C CYS A 172 1.12 8.71 -21.08
N GLN A 173 1.12 8.88 -22.41
CA GLN A 173 0.11 8.27 -23.28
C GLN A 173 0.13 6.75 -23.23
N ASN A 174 1.32 6.14 -23.25
CA ASN A 174 1.47 4.68 -23.15
C ASN A 174 1.00 4.14 -21.80
N GLU A 175 1.22 4.86 -20.69
CA GLU A 175 0.73 4.49 -19.35
C GLU A 175 -0.81 4.49 -19.26
N LEU A 176 -1.48 5.35 -20.03
CA LEU A 176 -2.95 5.37 -20.10
C LEU A 176 -3.51 4.17 -20.87
N ILE A 177 -2.85 3.75 -21.95
CA ILE A 177 -3.32 2.69 -22.86
C ILE A 177 -3.36 1.32 -22.16
N ASP A 178 -2.47 1.07 -21.19
CA ASP A 178 -2.41 -0.21 -20.49
C ASP A 178 -3.65 -0.51 -19.61
N LYS A 179 -4.47 0.50 -19.28
CA LYS A 179 -5.79 0.30 -18.63
C LYS A 179 -6.92 -0.05 -19.60
N THR A 180 -6.74 0.15 -20.92
CA THR A 180 -7.74 -0.20 -21.94
C THR A 180 -7.59 -1.58 -22.56
N ARG A 181 -6.70 -2.44 -22.04
CA ARG A 181 -6.74 -3.88 -22.36
C ARG A 181 -8.02 -4.49 -21.78
N LYS A 182 -9.09 -4.46 -22.60
CA LYS A 182 -10.30 -5.28 -22.46
C LYS A 182 -9.90 -6.66 -21.95
N ARG A 183 -10.59 -7.13 -20.91
CA ARG A 183 -10.57 -8.54 -20.50
C ARG A 183 -10.72 -9.40 -21.75
N VAL A 184 -9.66 -10.07 -22.17
CA VAL A 184 -9.75 -11.17 -23.12
C VAL A 184 -10.37 -12.32 -22.34
N GLY A 185 -11.71 -12.30 -22.25
CA GLY A 185 -12.46 -13.46 -21.87
C GLY A 185 -12.40 -14.44 -23.03
N PHE A 186 -11.77 -15.60 -22.81
CA PHE A 186 -12.00 -16.75 -23.65
C PHE A 186 -13.46 -17.17 -23.47
N VAL A 187 -14.18 -17.26 -24.60
CA VAL A 187 -15.53 -17.83 -24.71
C VAL A 187 -15.45 -19.33 -24.61
#